data_AF-A0A1V6K8H4-F1
#
_entry.id   AF-A0A1V6K8H4-F1
#
_cell.length_a   1.000
_cell.length_b   1.000
_cell.length_c   1.000
_cell.angle_alpha   90.00
_cell.angle_beta   90.00
_cell.angle_gamma   90.00
#
_symmetry.space_group_name_H-M   'P 1'
#
loop_
_entity.id
_entity.type
_entity.pdbx_description
1 polymer ?
#
loop_
_entity_poly.entity_id
_entity_poly.type
_entity_poly.pdbx_seq_one_letter_code
_entity_poly.pdbx_strand_id
1 'polypeptide(L)'
;MKANISRWIILLLALVCVVQAVSASFDIKKEDINPASGALEPGQQVTAHYVLSYSMITPDDASDETFEFSTGLQSPTWDFIVYRDGVDIYRTTKTGYYPTLTEFEISYGKGKIELDIQLRGTVPESTTGKVEVIKIQHMRDKDVKDTYSKVRDVVSTQQVTGSLSVQQQRLKDLKADIDDKAGKGVDVAPAQAKYDAANQDLTHAASAGPSQAAGYIATATKAIDEAKALLDKAWAEKEVSNAAATLETLDGMITYFVENRSMGSDPQVVAIMTKRESAVQFYSQAKDNLNANNYPLARSKATEGQNKANEALTDANTLREKIGDGFNLDSNLLLYIGAGVIIVLVIVGIVIYRKKTGWDELG
;
A
#
# COMPACT_ATOMS: atom_id res chain seq x y z
N MET A 1 -16.07 25.89 -8.47
CA MET A 1 -14.72 26.14 -7.92
C MET A 1 -14.05 24.80 -7.65
N LYS A 2 -13.10 24.44 -8.51
CA LYS A 2 -12.20 23.29 -8.35
C LYS A 2 -10.99 23.78 -7.55
N ALA A 3 -10.69 23.16 -6.42
CA ALA A 3 -9.39 23.23 -5.78
C ALA A 3 -9.16 21.95 -4.94
N ASN A 4 -8.50 20.99 -5.59
CA ASN A 4 -7.47 20.09 -5.04
C ASN A 4 -7.40 19.94 -3.50
N ILE A 5 -8.11 18.96 -2.93
CA ILE A 5 -7.90 18.45 -1.55
C ILE A 5 -7.21 17.07 -1.55
N SER A 6 -6.84 16.54 -2.72
CA SER A 6 -6.33 15.18 -2.89
C SER A 6 -4.79 15.03 -2.85
N ARG A 7 -4.07 15.83 -2.04
CA ARG A 7 -2.59 15.82 -2.10
C ARG A 7 -1.79 15.99 -0.81
N TRP A 8 -2.35 15.70 0.37
CA TRP A 8 -1.68 15.98 1.65
C TRP A 8 -1.59 14.83 2.67
N ILE A 9 -1.64 13.56 2.24
CA ILE A 9 -1.31 12.43 3.14
C ILE A 9 -0.62 11.30 2.35
N ILE A 10 0.55 11.57 1.78
CA ILE A 10 1.51 10.54 1.38
C ILE A 10 2.91 11.08 1.64
N LEU A 11 3.36 10.99 2.89
CA LEU A 11 4.78 11.00 3.29
C LEU A 11 4.87 10.76 4.80
N LEU A 12 4.66 9.51 5.18
CA LEU A 12 4.91 9.06 6.55
C LEU A 12 5.47 7.64 6.45
N LEU A 13 6.69 7.54 5.93
CA LEU A 13 7.67 6.48 6.19
C LEU A 13 8.91 6.75 5.30
N ALA A 14 9.80 7.60 5.79
CA ALA A 14 11.18 7.63 5.34
C ALA A 14 12.04 7.89 6.57
N LEU A 15 12.33 6.80 7.26
CA LEU A 15 13.35 6.72 8.29
C LEU A 15 14.69 7.04 7.62
N VAL A 16 15.21 8.25 7.81
CA VAL A 16 16.61 8.58 7.52
C VAL A 16 17.25 8.94 8.84
N CYS A 17 17.71 7.93 9.56
CA CYS A 17 18.72 8.10 10.60
C CYS A 17 20.03 8.44 9.91
N VAL A 18 20.33 9.73 9.75
CA VAL A 18 21.71 10.16 9.46
C VAL A 18 22.45 10.13 10.80
N VAL A 19 23.04 8.98 11.14
CA VAL A 19 24.04 8.91 12.21
C VAL A 19 25.35 9.40 11.60
N GLN A 20 25.69 10.66 11.81
CA GLN A 20 27.07 11.10 11.62
C GLN A 20 27.88 10.54 12.80
N ALA A 21 28.74 9.57 12.53
CA ALA A 21 29.68 9.02 13.49
C ALA A 21 30.77 10.07 13.78
N VAL A 22 30.45 11.01 14.66
CA VAL A 22 31.42 11.76 15.46
C VAL A 22 31.66 10.93 16.72
N SER A 23 32.90 10.84 17.19
CA SER A 23 33.23 10.16 18.44
C SER A 23 32.39 10.75 19.58
N ALA A 24 31.36 10.02 20.02
CA ALA A 24 30.43 10.51 21.01
C ALA A 24 31.10 10.58 22.40
N SER A 25 30.97 11.71 23.08
CA SER A 25 31.44 11.92 24.46
C SER A 25 30.62 11.17 25.51
N PHE A 26 29.45 10.64 25.13
CA PHE A 26 28.67 9.68 25.90
C PHE A 26 28.08 8.58 25.02
N ASP A 27 27.80 7.44 25.62
CA ASP A 27 27.23 6.24 24.99
C ASP A 27 26.01 5.75 25.77
N ILE A 28 24.90 5.47 25.07
CA ILE A 28 23.68 4.92 25.68
C ILE A 28 23.83 3.39 25.80
N LYS A 29 24.03 2.92 27.04
CA LYS A 29 24.15 1.49 27.37
C LYS A 29 22.81 0.80 27.50
N LYS A 30 21.80 1.52 27.98
CA LYS A 30 20.43 1.03 28.14
C LYS A 30 19.44 2.08 27.70
N GLU A 31 18.44 1.63 26.96
CA GLU A 31 17.24 2.38 26.60
C GLU A 31 16.05 1.46 26.81
N ASP A 32 15.15 1.83 27.71
CA ASP A 32 13.90 1.13 27.97
C ASP A 32 12.78 2.15 28.14
N ILE A 33 11.76 2.10 27.29
CA ILE A 33 10.64 3.04 27.29
C ILE A 33 9.38 2.23 27.44
N ASN A 34 8.53 2.56 28.41
CA ASN A 34 7.21 1.99 28.55
C ASN A 34 6.15 3.03 28.17
N PRO A 35 5.23 2.74 27.23
CA PRO A 35 5.06 1.48 26.47
C PRO A 35 6.25 1.13 25.56
N ALA A 36 6.63 -0.14 25.44
CA ALA A 36 7.82 -0.61 24.71
C ALA A 36 7.89 -0.22 23.23
N SER A 37 6.74 -0.19 22.55
CA SER A 37 6.68 0.01 21.10
C SER A 37 5.36 0.67 20.67
N GLY A 38 5.27 1.09 19.41
CA GLY A 38 4.07 1.69 18.81
C GLY A 38 4.03 3.21 18.90
N ALA A 39 2.95 3.79 18.39
CA ALA A 39 2.65 5.21 18.66
C ALA A 39 2.20 5.36 20.11
N LEU A 40 2.37 6.55 20.65
CA LEU A 40 1.78 6.92 21.92
C LEU A 40 0.40 7.53 21.71
N GLU A 41 -0.36 7.62 22.77
CA GLU A 41 -1.71 8.18 22.77
C GLU A 41 -1.74 9.45 23.65
N PRO A 42 -2.54 10.47 23.31
CA PRO A 42 -2.76 11.60 24.20
C PRO A 42 -3.23 11.14 25.59
N GLY A 43 -2.69 11.73 26.65
CA GLY A 43 -3.00 11.32 28.03
C GLY A 43 -2.30 10.03 28.48
N GLN A 44 -1.53 9.36 27.61
CA GLN A 44 -0.82 8.13 27.96
C GLN A 44 0.41 8.41 28.83
N GLN A 45 0.53 7.68 29.94
CA GLN A 45 1.72 7.73 30.77
C GLN A 45 2.90 7.06 30.06
N VAL A 46 4.05 7.73 30.10
CA VAL A 46 5.32 7.27 29.55
C VAL A 46 6.33 7.22 30.68
N THR A 47 7.07 6.11 30.77
CA THR A 47 8.27 6.00 31.59
C THR A 47 9.44 5.67 30.68
N ALA A 48 10.53 6.42 30.77
CA ALA A 48 11.72 6.20 29.96
C ALA A 48 12.94 6.07 30.88
N HIS A 49 13.62 4.93 30.80
CA HIS A 49 14.81 4.58 31.56
C HIS A 49 16.00 4.51 30.63
N TYR A 50 17.03 5.29 30.94
CA TYR A 50 18.29 5.30 30.22
C TYR A 50 19.45 5.07 31.19
N VAL A 51 20.45 4.35 30.72
CA VAL A 51 21.76 4.31 31.38
C VAL A 51 22.78 4.70 30.34
N LEU A 52 23.57 5.73 30.62
CA LEU A 52 24.62 6.19 29.72
C LEU A 52 25.97 6.17 30.43
N SER A 53 27.03 5.83 29.71
CA SER A 53 28.41 6.10 30.15
C SER A 53 28.93 7.35 29.48
N TYR A 54 29.72 8.13 30.21
CA TYR A 54 30.29 9.37 29.73
C TYR A 54 31.69 9.56 30.30
N SER A 55 32.48 10.39 29.63
CA SER A 55 33.77 10.85 30.13
C SER A 55 33.85 12.36 30.03
N MET A 56 34.22 13.00 31.13
CA MET A 56 34.47 14.43 31.16
C MET A 56 35.95 14.70 30.92
N ILE A 57 36.25 15.80 30.23
CA ILE A 57 37.63 16.15 29.87
C ILE A 57 38.38 16.87 31.01
N THR A 58 37.68 17.24 32.09
CA THR A 58 38.09 18.27 33.06
C THR A 58 39.60 18.37 33.32
N PRO A 59 40.27 19.46 32.86
CA PRO A 59 41.57 19.88 33.37
C PRO A 59 41.42 20.60 34.72
N ASP A 60 42.54 20.80 35.43
CA ASP A 60 42.62 21.33 36.80
C ASP A 60 42.08 22.77 37.01
N ASP A 61 41.60 23.45 35.96
CA ASP A 61 41.09 24.83 35.98
C ASP A 61 39.65 24.95 35.45
N ALA A 62 38.66 24.66 36.32
CA ALA A 62 37.27 25.10 36.22
C ALA A 62 36.46 24.65 34.98
N SER A 63 35.99 23.40 35.02
CA SER A 63 34.60 22.93 34.87
C SER A 63 33.55 23.80 34.12
N ASP A 64 33.28 23.48 32.86
CA ASP A 64 32.16 24.03 32.05
C ASP A 64 31.24 22.93 31.45
N GLU A 65 31.36 21.66 31.87
CA GLU A 65 30.56 20.57 31.29
C GLU A 65 29.22 20.35 32.00
N THR A 66 28.13 20.21 31.25
CA THR A 66 26.79 19.93 31.80
C THR A 66 26.03 18.93 30.94
N PHE A 67 25.08 18.21 31.55
CA PHE A 67 24.03 17.55 30.79
C PHE A 67 22.73 18.34 30.87
N GLU A 68 22.21 18.72 29.71
CA GLU A 68 20.90 19.34 29.57
C GLU A 68 19.91 18.31 29.03
N PHE A 69 18.74 18.25 29.66
CA PHE A 69 17.69 17.33 29.28
C PHE A 69 16.46 18.11 28.82
N SER A 70 15.69 17.56 27.88
CA SER A 70 14.36 18.07 27.56
C SER A 70 13.35 16.97 27.30
N THR A 71 12.08 17.30 27.49
CA THR A 71 10.96 16.42 27.15
C THR A 71 9.73 17.22 26.72
N GLY A 72 8.95 16.65 25.80
CA GLY A 72 7.62 17.14 25.44
C GLY A 72 6.49 16.54 26.29
N LEU A 73 6.80 15.68 27.26
CA LEU A 73 5.81 15.09 28.17
C LEU A 73 5.34 16.10 29.23
N GLN A 74 4.06 16.07 29.58
CA GLN A 74 3.48 16.85 30.67
C GLN A 74 3.83 16.29 32.04
N SER A 75 3.88 17.20 33.02
CA SER A 75 4.20 16.92 34.42
C SER A 75 5.44 16.01 34.60
N PRO A 76 6.56 16.30 33.92
CA PRO A 76 7.70 15.41 33.91
C PRO A 76 8.40 15.40 35.27
N THR A 77 8.79 14.20 35.69
CA THR A 77 9.64 13.94 36.85
C THR A 77 10.84 13.13 36.41
N TRP A 78 12.02 13.54 36.85
CA TRP A 78 13.30 12.97 36.47
C TRP A 78 14.02 12.48 37.71
N ASP A 79 14.36 11.20 37.75
CA ASP A 79 15.24 10.63 38.75
C ASP A 79 16.60 10.39 38.10
N PHE A 80 17.66 10.89 38.73
CA PHE A 80 19.04 10.74 38.28
C PHE A 80 19.84 10.01 39.34
N ILE A 81 20.61 9.01 38.93
CA ILE A 81 21.56 8.30 39.78
C ILE A 81 22.90 8.24 39.06
N VAL A 82 23.97 8.68 39.73
CA VAL A 82 25.33 8.54 39.22
C VAL A 82 25.99 7.35 39.89
N TYR A 83 26.51 6.44 39.08
CA TYR A 83 27.28 5.29 39.51
C TYR A 83 28.76 5.49 39.20
N ARG A 84 29.62 5.12 40.16
CA ARG A 84 31.06 4.93 39.94
C ARG A 84 31.43 3.50 40.25
N ASP A 85 31.97 2.81 39.24
CA ASP A 85 32.36 1.40 39.35
C ASP A 85 31.22 0.51 39.90
N GLY A 86 29.98 0.84 39.55
CA GLY A 86 28.76 0.13 39.97
C GLY A 86 28.18 0.54 41.33
N VAL A 87 28.77 1.52 42.02
CA VAL A 87 28.28 2.03 43.31
C VAL A 87 27.53 3.35 43.11
N ASP A 88 26.30 3.45 43.62
CA ASP A 88 25.53 4.71 43.67
C ASP A 88 26.25 5.71 44.57
N ILE A 89 26.66 6.84 44.00
CA ILE A 89 27.40 7.90 44.70
C ILE A 89 26.64 9.22 44.78
N TYR A 90 25.60 9.40 43.95
CA TYR A 90 24.78 10.59 43.94
C TYR A 90 23.40 10.30 43.36
N ARG A 91 22.37 10.82 44.03
CA ARG A 91 20.98 10.71 43.60
C ARG A 91 20.29 12.04 43.75
N THR A 92 19.55 12.44 42.71
CA THR A 92 18.68 13.61 42.77
C THR A 92 17.42 13.38 41.95
N THR A 93 16.33 14.03 42.37
CA THR A 93 15.08 14.10 41.60
C THR A 93 14.86 15.55 41.18
N LYS A 94 14.53 15.76 39.90
CA LYS A 94 14.18 17.09 39.36
C LYS A 94 12.81 17.03 38.68
N THR A 95 12.12 18.16 38.65
CA THR A 95 10.84 18.32 37.93
C THR A 95 10.97 19.39 36.86
N GLY A 96 10.01 19.44 35.93
CA GLY A 96 9.98 20.42 34.85
C GLY A 96 10.59 19.92 33.55
N TYR A 97 10.36 20.67 32.48
CA TYR A 97 10.62 20.23 31.11
C TYR A 97 12.10 20.24 30.72
N TYR A 98 12.93 21.01 31.43
CA TYR A 98 14.32 21.28 31.06
C TYR A 98 15.26 21.19 32.27
N PRO A 99 15.46 20.02 32.91
CA PRO A 99 16.42 19.92 33.99
C PRO A 99 17.86 19.90 33.44
N THR A 100 18.79 20.41 34.24
CA THR A 100 20.22 20.40 33.95
C THR A 100 20.96 19.71 35.09
N LEU A 101 21.94 18.87 34.77
CA LEU A 101 22.94 18.37 35.70
C LEU A 101 24.26 19.09 35.43
N THR A 102 24.73 19.82 36.44
CA THR A 102 26.00 20.56 36.38
C THR A 102 27.17 19.65 36.69
N GLU A 103 28.38 20.03 36.30
CA GLU A 103 29.58 19.22 36.56
C GLU A 103 29.70 18.75 38.01
N PHE A 104 29.36 19.57 39.01
CA PHE A 104 29.38 19.18 40.43
C PHE A 104 28.52 17.96 40.77
N GLU A 105 27.46 17.71 39.99
CA GLU A 105 26.51 16.62 40.19
C GLU A 105 26.92 15.33 39.46
N ILE A 106 27.86 15.39 38.52
CA ILE A 106 28.16 14.30 37.58
C ILE A 106 29.67 14.03 37.40
N SER A 107 30.55 14.95 37.79
CA SER A 107 32.00 14.79 37.71
C SER A 107 32.55 14.12 38.96
N TYR A 108 32.86 12.84 38.78
CA TYR A 108 33.27 11.95 39.85
C TYR A 108 34.61 11.27 39.53
N GLY A 109 35.46 11.92 38.74
CA GLY A 109 36.86 11.52 38.57
C GLY A 109 37.07 10.16 37.89
N LYS A 110 38.19 9.50 38.23
CA LYS A 110 38.63 8.25 37.58
C LYS A 110 37.75 7.07 38.02
N GLY A 111 37.38 6.23 37.05
CA GLY A 111 36.55 5.04 37.24
C GLY A 111 35.58 4.89 36.07
N LYS A 112 34.78 3.81 36.07
CA LYS A 112 33.66 3.69 35.14
C LYS A 112 32.49 4.51 35.68
N ILE A 113 32.21 5.64 35.05
CA ILE A 113 31.09 6.51 35.42
C ILE A 113 29.89 6.22 34.53
N GLU A 114 28.72 6.07 35.16
CA GLU A 114 27.45 5.87 34.49
C GLU A 114 26.40 6.81 35.10
N LEU A 115 25.54 7.36 34.25
CA LEU A 115 24.37 8.12 34.64
C LEU A 115 23.13 7.32 34.28
N ASP A 116 22.39 6.93 35.31
CA ASP A 116 21.06 6.32 35.22
C ASP A 116 20.00 7.43 35.32
N ILE A 117 19.09 7.44 34.35
CA ILE A 117 18.07 8.47 34.15
C ILE A 117 16.73 7.77 34.06
N GLN A 118 15.80 8.14 34.92
CA GLN A 118 14.41 7.72 34.79
C GLN A 118 13.49 8.94 34.66
N LEU A 119 12.89 9.08 33.48
CA LEU A 119 11.86 10.07 33.19
C LEU A 119 10.48 9.43 33.33
N ARG A 120 9.56 10.13 33.98
CA ARG A 120 8.13 9.81 34.01
C ARG A 120 7.34 11.04 33.61
N GLY A 121 6.36 10.88 32.74
CA GLY A 121 5.44 11.95 32.35
C GLY A 121 4.27 11.42 31.55
N THR A 122 3.43 12.31 31.06
CA THR A 122 2.24 11.95 30.29
C THR A 122 2.26 12.67 28.95
N VAL A 123 1.83 12.03 27.86
CA VAL A 123 1.68 12.71 26.57
C VAL A 123 0.63 13.82 26.70
N PRO A 124 0.92 15.08 26.30
CA PRO A 124 -0.07 16.14 26.35
C PRO A 124 -1.33 15.79 25.56
N GLU A 125 -2.51 16.06 26.12
CA GLU A 125 -3.83 15.78 25.50
C GLU A 125 -4.01 16.42 24.11
N SER A 126 -3.37 17.56 23.88
CA SER A 126 -3.42 18.27 22.59
C SER A 126 -2.39 17.79 21.56
N THR A 127 -1.51 16.87 21.92
CA THR A 127 -0.43 16.42 21.03
C THR A 127 -0.98 15.53 19.94
N THR A 128 -0.58 15.82 18.70
CA THR A 128 -0.83 14.96 17.55
C THR A 128 0.45 14.86 16.73
N GLY A 129 0.64 13.75 16.02
CA GLY A 129 1.79 13.57 15.14
C GLY A 129 3.00 13.05 15.90
N LYS A 130 3.70 13.90 16.68
CA LYS A 130 4.96 13.51 17.35
C LYS A 130 5.13 14.15 18.73
N VAL A 131 5.83 13.45 19.62
CA VAL A 131 6.30 13.95 20.92
C VAL A 131 7.76 13.59 21.14
N GLU A 132 8.57 14.55 21.61
CA GLU A 132 9.91 14.27 22.11
C GLU A 132 9.77 13.60 23.48
N VAL A 133 10.09 12.31 23.57
CA VAL A 133 10.07 11.58 24.83
C VAL A 133 11.20 12.08 25.71
N ILE A 134 12.41 12.14 25.15
CA ILE A 134 13.59 12.66 25.84
C ILE A 134 14.57 13.22 24.81
N LYS A 135 15.28 14.27 25.18
CA LYS A 135 16.53 14.69 24.56
C LYS A 135 17.57 14.90 25.64
N ILE A 136 18.79 14.49 25.34
CA ILE A 136 19.96 14.55 26.22
C ILE A 136 21.03 15.27 25.42
N GLN A 137 21.55 16.37 25.96
CA GLN A 137 22.65 17.12 25.37
C GLN A 137 23.81 17.17 26.35
N HIS A 138 25.00 16.79 25.88
CA HIS A 138 26.22 17.08 26.59
C HIS A 138 26.73 18.43 26.12
N MET A 139 26.84 19.38 27.04
CA MET A 139 27.32 20.72 26.82
C MET A 139 28.73 20.88 27.38
N ARG A 140 29.56 21.68 26.71
CA ARG A 140 30.79 22.25 27.28
C ARG A 140 30.77 23.74 27.00
N ASP A 141 30.68 24.53 28.06
CA ASP A 141 30.33 25.96 28.01
C ASP A 141 29.05 26.14 27.17
N LYS A 142 29.16 26.78 26.00
CA LYS A 142 28.02 27.04 25.10
C LYS A 142 27.90 26.04 23.96
N ASP A 143 28.86 25.13 23.84
CA ASP A 143 28.92 24.20 22.73
C ASP A 143 28.20 22.89 23.08
N VAL A 144 27.27 22.47 22.21
CA VAL A 144 26.73 21.10 22.23
C VAL A 144 27.82 20.16 21.71
N LYS A 145 28.33 19.27 22.57
CA LYS A 145 29.30 18.25 22.18
C LYS A 145 28.62 17.02 21.61
N ASP A 146 27.54 16.58 22.24
CA ASP A 146 26.75 15.46 21.76
C ASP A 146 25.26 15.65 22.04
N THR A 147 24.44 14.98 21.24
CA THR A 147 22.99 14.99 21.40
C THR A 147 22.41 13.62 21.11
N TYR A 148 21.59 13.15 22.04
CA TYR A 148 20.70 12.03 21.83
C TYR A 148 19.26 12.53 21.92
N SER A 149 18.37 12.08 21.03
CA SER A 149 16.95 12.43 21.08
C SER A 149 16.11 11.23 20.68
N LYS A 150 15.05 11.00 21.45
CA LYS A 150 14.02 10.00 21.16
C LYS A 150 12.68 10.69 20.96
N VAL A 151 12.16 10.56 19.75
CA VAL A 151 10.84 11.07 19.36
C VAL A 151 9.93 9.88 19.06
N ARG A 152 8.67 9.95 19.48
CA ARG A 152 7.64 8.95 19.15
C ARG A 152 6.44 9.60 18.48
N ASP A 153 5.80 8.85 17.59
CA ASP A 153 4.55 9.28 16.99
C ASP A 153 3.43 9.30 18.03
N VAL A 154 2.47 10.21 17.88
CA VAL A 154 1.27 10.31 18.72
C VAL A 154 0.03 10.22 17.84
N VAL A 155 -0.84 9.28 18.19
CA VAL A 155 -2.08 8.99 17.47
C VAL A 155 -3.27 9.21 18.40
N SER A 156 -4.18 10.09 18.00
CA SER A 156 -5.42 10.33 18.75
C SER A 156 -6.57 9.46 18.29
N THR A 157 -7.55 9.27 19.18
CA THR A 157 -8.80 8.57 18.87
C THR A 157 -9.52 9.21 17.69
N GLN A 158 -9.55 10.54 17.59
CA GLN A 158 -10.23 11.24 16.50
C GLN A 158 -9.56 10.96 15.15
N GLN A 159 -8.22 10.92 15.11
CA GLN A 159 -7.47 10.60 13.90
C GLN A 159 -7.74 9.17 13.43
N VAL A 160 -7.80 8.22 14.36
CA VAL A 160 -8.10 6.82 14.09
C VAL A 160 -9.53 6.65 13.59
N THR A 161 -10.51 7.23 14.27
CA THR A 161 -11.92 7.15 13.85
C THR A 161 -12.14 7.73 12.45
N GLY A 162 -11.52 8.88 12.16
CA GLY A 162 -11.57 9.47 10.82
C GLY A 162 -10.93 8.57 9.76
N SER A 163 -9.74 8.03 10.05
CA SER A 163 -9.02 7.16 9.13
C SER A 163 -9.76 5.84 8.90
N LEU A 164 -10.34 5.24 9.95
CA LEU A 164 -11.14 4.03 9.89
C LEU A 164 -12.35 4.22 8.97
N SER A 165 -13.10 5.32 9.15
CA SER A 165 -14.26 5.63 8.31
C SER A 165 -13.89 5.77 6.84
N VAL A 166 -12.78 6.45 6.53
CA VAL A 166 -12.27 6.58 5.15
C VAL A 166 -11.92 5.20 4.57
N GLN A 167 -11.20 4.35 5.32
CA GLN A 167 -10.83 3.03 4.81
C GLN A 167 -12.04 2.10 4.66
N GLN A 168 -13.03 2.18 5.54
CA GLN A 168 -14.29 1.43 5.41
C GLN A 168 -15.04 1.83 4.13
N GLN A 169 -15.08 3.12 3.78
CA GLN A 169 -15.67 3.56 2.52
C GLN A 169 -14.87 3.05 1.32
N ARG A 170 -13.53 3.15 1.35
CA ARG A 170 -12.67 2.60 0.28
C ARG A 170 -12.85 1.10 0.10
N LEU A 171 -13.05 0.36 1.19
CA LEU A 171 -13.31 -1.07 1.17
C LEU A 171 -14.68 -1.37 0.53
N LYS A 172 -15.72 -0.61 0.87
CA LYS A 172 -17.03 -0.71 0.23
C LYS A 172 -16.96 -0.46 -1.29
N ASP A 173 -16.23 0.57 -1.71
CA ASP A 173 -16.05 0.88 -3.13
C ASP A 173 -15.29 -0.24 -3.86
N LEU A 174 -14.24 -0.79 -3.23
CA LEU A 174 -13.51 -1.94 -3.76
C LEU A 174 -14.40 -3.17 -3.93
N LYS A 175 -15.30 -3.45 -2.98
CA LYS A 175 -16.22 -4.58 -3.11
C LYS A 175 -17.13 -4.43 -4.34
N ALA A 176 -17.68 -3.23 -4.54
CA ALA A 176 -18.52 -2.96 -5.69
C ALA A 176 -17.77 -3.13 -7.02
N ASP A 177 -16.50 -2.73 -7.09
CA ASP A 177 -15.67 -2.91 -8.28
C ASP A 177 -15.34 -4.40 -8.52
N ILE A 178 -14.99 -5.14 -7.47
CA ILE A 178 -14.79 -6.60 -7.53
C ILE A 178 -16.06 -7.29 -8.08
N ASP A 179 -17.24 -6.93 -7.59
CA ASP A 179 -18.51 -7.52 -8.02
C ASP A 179 -18.84 -7.18 -9.47
N ASP A 180 -18.61 -5.93 -9.92
CA ASP A 180 -18.76 -5.52 -11.31
C ASP A 180 -17.85 -6.35 -12.25
N LYS A 181 -16.58 -6.54 -11.87
CA LYS A 181 -15.63 -7.32 -12.69
C LYS A 181 -15.92 -8.81 -12.68
N ALA A 182 -16.31 -9.35 -11.52
CA ALA A 182 -16.76 -10.74 -11.42
C ALA A 182 -17.95 -11.00 -12.36
N GLY A 183 -18.93 -10.08 -12.40
CA GLY A 183 -20.06 -10.12 -13.31
C GLY A 183 -19.69 -10.05 -14.80
N LYS A 184 -18.48 -9.58 -15.12
CA LYS A 184 -17.88 -9.54 -16.48
C LYS A 184 -16.97 -10.74 -16.77
N GLY A 185 -16.88 -11.70 -15.84
CA GLY A 185 -16.06 -12.91 -15.99
C GLY A 185 -14.56 -12.65 -15.87
N VAL A 186 -14.16 -11.59 -15.16
CA VAL A 186 -12.77 -11.37 -14.72
C VAL A 186 -12.48 -12.30 -13.55
N ASP A 187 -11.28 -12.88 -13.49
CA ASP A 187 -10.84 -13.63 -12.31
C ASP A 187 -10.53 -12.67 -11.16
N VAL A 188 -11.45 -12.58 -10.21
CA VAL A 188 -11.33 -11.68 -9.06
C VAL A 188 -10.78 -12.36 -7.81
N ALA A 189 -10.49 -13.66 -7.84
CA ALA A 189 -10.11 -14.40 -6.63
C ALA A 189 -8.89 -13.80 -5.91
N PRO A 190 -7.82 -13.35 -6.59
CA PRO A 190 -6.68 -12.71 -5.93
C PRO A 190 -7.04 -11.38 -5.26
N ALA A 191 -7.90 -10.57 -5.88
CA ALA A 191 -8.35 -9.30 -5.33
C ALA A 191 -9.31 -9.51 -4.14
N GLN A 192 -10.19 -10.52 -4.22
CA GLN A 192 -11.12 -10.89 -3.15
C GLN A 192 -10.36 -11.33 -1.89
N ALA A 193 -9.31 -12.14 -2.02
CA ALA A 193 -8.50 -12.55 -0.86
C ALA A 193 -7.87 -11.34 -0.12
N LYS A 194 -7.45 -10.31 -0.87
CA LYS A 194 -6.91 -9.07 -0.28
C LYS A 194 -8.00 -8.19 0.33
N TYR A 195 -9.17 -8.14 -0.29
CA TYR A 195 -10.35 -7.51 0.29
C TYR A 195 -10.72 -8.14 1.64
N ASP A 196 -10.74 -9.46 1.74
CA ASP A 196 -11.11 -10.19 2.96
C ASP A 196 -10.11 -9.90 4.09
N ALA A 197 -8.81 -9.90 3.79
CA ALA A 197 -7.77 -9.51 4.74
C ALA A 197 -7.93 -8.07 5.23
N ALA A 198 -8.19 -7.12 4.31
CA ALA A 198 -8.44 -5.73 4.68
C ALA A 198 -9.69 -5.58 5.57
N ASN A 199 -10.76 -6.32 5.27
CA ASN A 199 -11.98 -6.30 6.06
C ASN A 199 -11.74 -6.79 7.50
N GLN A 200 -10.96 -7.86 7.65
CA GLN A 200 -10.57 -8.38 8.96
C GLN A 200 -9.77 -7.35 9.76
N ASP A 201 -8.77 -6.72 9.14
CA ASP A 201 -7.96 -5.69 9.81
C ASP A 201 -8.78 -4.47 10.23
N LEU A 202 -9.71 -3.98 9.39
CA LEU A 202 -10.59 -2.87 9.77
C LEU A 202 -11.56 -3.26 10.90
N THR A 203 -11.94 -4.54 10.98
CA THR A 203 -12.75 -5.05 12.10
C THR A 203 -11.94 -5.06 13.40
N HIS A 204 -10.68 -5.52 13.37
CA HIS A 204 -9.78 -5.43 14.52
C HIS A 204 -9.55 -3.98 14.94
N ALA A 205 -9.30 -3.08 13.98
CA ALA A 205 -9.09 -1.66 14.22
C ALA A 205 -10.26 -1.00 14.98
N ALA A 206 -11.52 -1.38 14.66
CA ALA A 206 -12.71 -0.83 15.29
C ALA A 206 -12.82 -1.13 16.80
N SER A 207 -12.11 -2.15 17.28
CA SER A 207 -12.14 -2.59 18.69
C SER A 207 -10.85 -2.31 19.46
N ALA A 208 -9.81 -1.81 18.79
CA ALA A 208 -8.48 -1.64 19.36
C ALA A 208 -8.25 -0.21 19.88
N GLY A 209 -7.27 -0.05 20.79
CA GLY A 209 -6.80 1.28 21.21
C GLY A 209 -6.15 2.05 20.06
N PRO A 210 -6.12 3.40 20.09
CA PRO A 210 -5.66 4.24 18.99
C PRO A 210 -4.34 3.80 18.32
N SER A 211 -3.30 3.49 19.10
CA SER A 211 -2.03 3.05 18.50
C SER A 211 -2.15 1.72 17.76
N GLN A 212 -2.90 0.75 18.30
CA GLN A 212 -3.08 -0.56 17.66
C GLN A 212 -3.98 -0.44 16.43
N ALA A 213 -5.07 0.32 16.55
CA ALA A 213 -5.99 0.60 15.46
C ALA A 213 -5.28 1.26 14.28
N ALA A 214 -4.36 2.20 14.51
CA ALA A 214 -3.55 2.79 13.44
C ALA A 214 -2.70 1.75 12.69
N GLY A 215 -2.13 0.76 13.39
CA GLY A 215 -1.38 -0.34 12.78
C GLY A 215 -2.26 -1.24 11.89
N TYR A 216 -3.46 -1.61 12.37
CA TYR A 216 -4.43 -2.36 11.58
C TYR A 216 -4.92 -1.57 10.36
N ILE A 217 -5.23 -0.28 10.52
CA ILE A 217 -5.64 0.61 9.41
C ILE A 217 -4.56 0.71 8.34
N ALA A 218 -3.27 0.79 8.73
CA ALA A 218 -2.16 0.81 7.78
C ALA A 218 -2.07 -0.49 6.97
N THR A 219 -2.25 -1.63 7.64
CA THR A 219 -2.24 -2.96 7.00
C THR A 219 -3.42 -3.12 6.04
N ALA A 220 -4.63 -2.75 6.47
CA ALA A 220 -5.82 -2.73 5.62
C ALA A 220 -5.67 -1.80 4.41
N THR A 221 -5.07 -0.62 4.60
CA THR A 221 -4.82 0.34 3.52
C THR A 221 -3.95 -0.29 2.42
N LYS A 222 -2.86 -0.95 2.82
CA LYS A 222 -1.98 -1.67 1.89
C LYS A 222 -2.70 -2.79 1.17
N ALA A 223 -3.49 -3.59 1.90
CA ALA A 223 -4.26 -4.69 1.31
C ALA A 223 -5.31 -4.19 0.29
N ILE A 224 -6.00 -3.07 0.56
CA ILE A 224 -6.93 -2.43 -0.38
C ILE A 224 -6.21 -2.00 -1.67
N ASP A 225 -5.02 -1.41 -1.55
CA ASP A 225 -4.25 -0.96 -2.72
C ASP A 225 -3.73 -2.13 -3.57
N GLU A 226 -3.26 -3.19 -2.91
CA GLU A 226 -2.87 -4.44 -3.57
C GLU A 226 -4.06 -5.12 -4.27
N ALA A 227 -5.24 -5.15 -3.63
CA ALA A 227 -6.46 -5.69 -4.23
C ALA A 227 -6.83 -4.96 -5.52
N LYS A 228 -6.78 -3.61 -5.52
CA LYS A 228 -7.04 -2.80 -6.72
C LYS A 228 -6.07 -3.09 -7.85
N ALA A 229 -4.78 -3.17 -7.53
CA ALA A 229 -3.75 -3.48 -8.54
C ALA A 229 -3.95 -4.88 -9.16
N LEU A 230 -4.30 -5.88 -8.33
CA LEU A 230 -4.62 -7.23 -8.80
C LEU A 230 -5.88 -7.25 -9.68
N LEU A 231 -6.92 -6.51 -9.30
CA LEU A 231 -8.16 -6.41 -10.05
C LEU A 231 -7.95 -5.74 -11.42
N ASP A 232 -7.19 -4.65 -11.47
CA ASP A 232 -6.85 -3.95 -12.72
C ASP A 232 -6.05 -4.85 -13.67
N LYS A 233 -5.09 -5.61 -13.13
CA LYS A 233 -4.32 -6.60 -13.88
C LYS A 233 -5.23 -7.67 -14.47
N ALA A 234 -6.03 -8.33 -13.63
CA ALA A 234 -6.92 -9.42 -14.05
C ALA A 234 -7.92 -8.95 -15.11
N TRP A 235 -8.43 -7.72 -14.98
CA TRP A 235 -9.31 -7.14 -15.99
C TRP A 235 -8.58 -6.93 -17.33
N ALA A 236 -7.35 -6.39 -17.31
CA ALA A 236 -6.56 -6.27 -18.54
C ALA A 236 -6.27 -7.62 -19.20
N GLU A 237 -5.91 -8.64 -18.42
CA GLU A 237 -5.72 -10.01 -18.91
C GLU A 237 -6.99 -10.56 -19.57
N LYS A 238 -8.16 -10.31 -18.96
CA LYS A 238 -9.45 -10.71 -19.51
C LYS A 238 -9.74 -10.04 -20.85
N GLU A 239 -9.56 -8.73 -20.98
CA GLU A 239 -9.80 -8.02 -22.24
C GLU A 239 -8.85 -8.51 -23.35
N VAL A 240 -7.56 -8.70 -23.03
CA VAL A 240 -6.58 -9.26 -23.97
C VAL A 240 -6.98 -10.68 -24.41
N SER A 241 -7.43 -11.52 -23.48
CA SER A 241 -7.92 -12.86 -23.78
C SER A 241 -9.18 -12.84 -24.65
N ASN A 242 -10.11 -11.91 -24.42
CA ASN A 242 -11.31 -11.76 -25.23
C ASN A 242 -10.95 -11.36 -26.68
N ALA A 243 -10.01 -10.41 -26.86
CA ALA A 243 -9.53 -10.03 -28.18
C ALA A 243 -8.85 -11.20 -28.92
N ALA A 244 -8.05 -12.00 -28.20
CA ALA A 244 -7.41 -13.20 -28.76
C ALA A 244 -8.45 -14.21 -29.28
N ALA A 245 -9.49 -14.52 -28.48
CA ALA A 245 -10.53 -15.46 -28.87
C ALA A 245 -11.34 -14.98 -30.09
N THR A 246 -11.62 -13.67 -30.18
CA THR A 246 -12.28 -13.08 -31.35
C THR A 246 -11.42 -13.18 -32.61
N LEU A 247 -10.11 -12.93 -32.50
CA LEU A 247 -9.16 -13.11 -33.60
C LEU A 247 -9.06 -14.56 -34.05
N GLU A 248 -9.01 -15.51 -33.13
CA GLU A 248 -8.99 -16.95 -33.46
C GLU A 248 -10.24 -17.38 -34.25
N THR A 249 -11.41 -16.87 -33.86
CA THR A 249 -12.67 -17.12 -34.59
C THR A 249 -12.62 -16.53 -36.00
N LEU A 250 -12.08 -15.31 -36.14
CA LEU A 250 -11.91 -14.64 -37.44
C LEU A 250 -10.94 -15.40 -38.34
N ASP A 251 -9.83 -15.88 -37.79
CA ASP A 251 -8.83 -16.65 -38.51
C ASP A 251 -9.42 -17.94 -39.08
N GLY A 252 -10.23 -18.67 -38.29
CA GLY A 252 -10.96 -19.84 -38.80
C GLY A 252 -11.89 -19.51 -39.97
N MET A 253 -12.55 -18.34 -39.95
CA MET A 253 -13.43 -17.91 -41.04
C MET A 253 -12.63 -17.51 -42.29
N ILE A 254 -11.48 -16.85 -42.11
CA ILE A 254 -10.57 -16.52 -43.22
C ILE A 254 -10.03 -17.81 -43.84
N THR A 255 -9.60 -18.78 -43.03
CA THR A 255 -9.17 -20.10 -43.50
C THR A 255 -10.27 -20.78 -44.33
N TYR A 256 -11.53 -20.75 -43.87
CA TYR A 256 -12.65 -21.28 -44.66
C TYR A 256 -12.75 -20.63 -46.05
N PHE A 257 -12.62 -19.31 -46.16
CA PHE A 257 -12.68 -18.64 -47.46
C PHE A 257 -11.46 -18.92 -48.33
N VAL A 258 -10.27 -18.81 -47.76
CA VAL A 258 -9.01 -18.91 -48.51
C VAL A 258 -8.73 -20.34 -48.94
N GLU A 259 -8.85 -21.30 -48.01
CA GLU A 259 -8.44 -22.68 -48.24
C GLU A 259 -9.59 -23.55 -48.75
N ASN A 260 -10.79 -23.46 -48.14
CA ASN A 260 -11.89 -24.37 -48.49
C ASN A 260 -12.70 -23.88 -49.70
N ARG A 261 -12.73 -22.57 -49.93
CA ARG A 261 -13.48 -21.93 -51.04
C ARG A 261 -12.58 -21.35 -52.13
N SER A 262 -11.26 -21.36 -51.94
CA SER A 262 -10.28 -20.79 -52.88
C SER A 262 -10.52 -19.31 -53.21
N MET A 263 -11.04 -18.55 -52.24
CA MET A 263 -11.40 -17.13 -52.41
C MET A 263 -10.29 -16.17 -51.95
N GLY A 264 -9.04 -16.63 -51.87
CA GLY A 264 -7.93 -15.79 -51.37
C GLY A 264 -7.65 -14.52 -52.17
N SER A 265 -8.02 -14.50 -53.46
CA SER A 265 -7.94 -13.31 -54.32
C SER A 265 -9.27 -12.57 -54.47
N ASP A 266 -10.32 -13.00 -53.77
CA ASP A 266 -11.61 -12.30 -53.78
C ASP A 266 -11.46 -10.94 -53.05
N PRO A 267 -11.87 -9.82 -53.67
CA PRO A 267 -11.73 -8.49 -53.07
C PRO A 267 -12.38 -8.35 -51.69
N GLN A 268 -13.47 -9.07 -51.42
CA GLN A 268 -14.15 -9.04 -50.12
C GLN A 268 -13.34 -9.79 -49.06
N VAL A 269 -12.74 -10.93 -49.42
CA VAL A 269 -11.84 -11.68 -48.51
C VAL A 269 -10.58 -10.88 -48.21
N VAL A 270 -10.00 -10.21 -49.20
CA VAL A 270 -8.85 -9.30 -49.01
C VAL A 270 -9.19 -8.15 -48.06
N ALA A 271 -10.39 -7.57 -48.17
CA ALA A 271 -10.86 -6.53 -47.25
C ALA A 271 -11.01 -7.05 -45.80
N ILE A 272 -11.54 -8.26 -45.62
CA ILE A 272 -11.64 -8.93 -44.31
C ILE A 272 -10.23 -9.15 -43.71
N MET A 273 -9.30 -9.67 -44.51
CA MET A 273 -7.91 -9.89 -44.08
C MET A 273 -7.21 -8.59 -43.68
N THR A 274 -7.44 -7.49 -44.42
CA THR A 274 -6.90 -6.16 -44.07
C THR A 274 -7.41 -5.68 -42.71
N LYS A 275 -8.71 -5.87 -42.41
CA LYS A 275 -9.26 -5.53 -41.09
C LYS A 275 -8.67 -6.43 -40.00
N ARG A 276 -8.47 -7.72 -40.29
CA ARG A 276 -7.81 -8.68 -39.39
C ARG A 276 -6.39 -8.25 -39.05
N GLU A 277 -5.59 -7.79 -40.02
CA GLU A 277 -4.24 -7.27 -39.77
C GLU A 277 -4.26 -6.06 -38.83
N SER A 278 -5.21 -5.14 -39.01
CA SER A 278 -5.39 -4.00 -38.11
C SER A 278 -5.75 -4.44 -36.69
N ALA A 279 -6.64 -5.43 -36.55
CA ALA A 279 -7.01 -6.01 -35.26
C ALA A 279 -5.81 -6.66 -34.55
N VAL A 280 -4.97 -7.40 -35.30
CA VAL A 280 -3.75 -8.02 -34.79
C VAL A 280 -2.73 -7.00 -34.32
N GLN A 281 -2.58 -5.85 -35.00
CA GLN A 281 -1.70 -4.77 -34.56
C GLN A 281 -2.12 -4.23 -33.19
N PHE A 282 -3.41 -3.95 -32.99
CA PHE A 282 -3.92 -3.50 -31.69
C PHE A 282 -3.77 -4.57 -30.61
N TYR A 283 -4.04 -5.84 -30.94
CA TYR A 283 -3.83 -6.95 -30.02
C TYR A 283 -2.36 -7.08 -29.58
N SER A 284 -1.40 -6.92 -30.51
CA SER A 284 0.02 -6.91 -30.16
C SER A 284 0.36 -5.78 -29.20
N GLN A 285 -0.11 -4.55 -29.48
CA GLN A 285 0.08 -3.42 -28.57
C GLN A 285 -0.56 -3.66 -27.20
N ALA A 286 -1.70 -4.35 -27.15
CA ALA A 286 -2.36 -4.70 -25.90
C ALA A 286 -1.48 -5.64 -25.06
N LYS A 287 -0.88 -6.66 -25.68
CA LYS A 287 0.07 -7.57 -25.02
C LYS A 287 1.32 -6.85 -24.55
N ASP A 288 1.89 -5.97 -25.36
CA ASP A 288 3.09 -5.21 -24.99
C ASP A 288 2.82 -4.33 -23.77
N ASN A 289 1.66 -3.66 -23.73
CA ASN A 289 1.25 -2.86 -22.59
C ASN A 289 0.91 -3.71 -21.36
N LEU A 290 0.33 -4.89 -21.54
CA LEU A 290 0.08 -5.82 -20.44
C LEU A 290 1.40 -6.27 -19.80
N ASN A 291 2.39 -6.65 -20.61
CA ASN A 291 3.72 -7.03 -20.16
C ASN A 291 4.48 -5.86 -19.50
N ALA A 292 4.21 -4.63 -19.93
CA ALA A 292 4.72 -3.42 -19.32
C ALA A 292 3.95 -2.95 -18.06
N ASN A 293 2.97 -3.73 -17.58
CA ASN A 293 2.06 -3.38 -16.48
C ASN A 293 1.24 -2.09 -16.71
N ASN A 294 1.08 -1.65 -17.96
CA ASN A 294 0.23 -0.53 -18.34
C ASN A 294 -1.19 -1.03 -18.63
N TYR A 295 -1.89 -1.47 -17.58
CA TYR A 295 -3.22 -2.09 -17.66
C TYR A 295 -4.30 -1.21 -18.33
N PRO A 296 -4.37 0.12 -18.09
CA PRO A 296 -5.31 0.98 -18.82
C PRO A 296 -5.10 0.95 -20.34
N LEU A 297 -3.84 1.08 -20.81
CA LEU A 297 -3.56 1.08 -22.23
C LEU A 297 -3.72 -0.32 -22.84
N ALA A 298 -3.35 -1.37 -22.10
CA ALA A 298 -3.59 -2.76 -22.50
C ALA A 298 -5.08 -3.02 -22.76
N ARG A 299 -5.97 -2.60 -21.84
CA ARG A 299 -7.43 -2.70 -22.02
C ARG A 299 -7.92 -1.92 -23.24
N SER A 300 -7.50 -0.66 -23.38
CA SER A 300 -7.90 0.17 -24.53
C SER A 300 -7.55 -0.49 -25.87
N LYS A 301 -6.31 -0.99 -25.99
CA LYS A 301 -5.84 -1.64 -27.22
C LYS A 301 -6.47 -3.01 -27.44
N ALA A 302 -6.74 -3.76 -26.39
CA ALA A 302 -7.49 -5.02 -26.49
C ALA A 302 -8.92 -4.75 -27.03
N THR A 303 -9.62 -3.75 -26.50
CA THR A 303 -10.95 -3.36 -26.97
C THR A 303 -10.94 -2.86 -28.42
N GLU A 304 -9.97 -2.03 -28.81
CA GLU A 304 -9.78 -1.59 -30.20
C GLU A 304 -9.57 -2.79 -31.15
N GLY A 305 -8.69 -3.72 -30.78
CA GLY A 305 -8.43 -4.93 -31.54
C GLY A 305 -9.67 -5.84 -31.65
N GLN A 306 -10.38 -6.03 -30.55
CA GLN A 306 -11.60 -6.83 -30.52
C GLN A 306 -12.71 -6.22 -31.39
N ASN A 307 -12.94 -4.91 -31.29
CA ASN A 307 -13.92 -4.22 -32.12
C ASN A 307 -13.60 -4.39 -33.61
N LYS A 308 -12.32 -4.25 -33.98
CA LYS A 308 -11.91 -4.41 -35.37
C LYS A 308 -12.05 -5.84 -35.88
N ALA A 309 -11.76 -6.83 -35.02
CA ALA A 309 -11.99 -8.24 -35.34
C ALA A 309 -13.49 -8.54 -35.49
N ASN A 310 -14.37 -7.95 -34.67
CA ASN A 310 -15.82 -8.09 -34.78
C ASN A 310 -16.39 -7.46 -36.07
N GLU A 311 -15.85 -6.32 -36.51
CA GLU A 311 -16.19 -5.76 -37.83
C GLU A 311 -15.84 -6.73 -38.96
N ALA A 312 -14.65 -7.31 -38.91
CA ALA A 312 -14.20 -8.29 -39.91
C ALA A 312 -15.04 -9.58 -39.86
N LEU A 313 -15.42 -10.06 -38.67
CA LEU A 313 -16.32 -11.20 -38.51
C LEU A 313 -17.71 -10.93 -39.08
N THR A 314 -18.23 -9.71 -38.92
CA THR A 314 -19.53 -9.32 -39.49
C THR A 314 -19.50 -9.36 -41.01
N ASP A 315 -18.44 -8.81 -41.62
CA ASP A 315 -18.22 -8.87 -43.07
C ASP A 315 -18.07 -10.32 -43.55
N ALA A 316 -17.32 -11.12 -42.79
CA ALA A 316 -17.06 -12.53 -43.08
C ALA A 316 -18.36 -13.35 -43.02
N ASN A 317 -19.19 -13.18 -42.00
CA ASN A 317 -20.50 -13.84 -41.92
C ASN A 317 -21.41 -13.43 -43.09
N THR A 318 -21.44 -12.13 -43.42
CA THR A 318 -22.22 -11.62 -44.56
C THR A 318 -21.75 -12.22 -45.88
N LEU A 319 -20.44 -12.36 -46.08
CA LEU A 319 -19.89 -13.01 -47.27
C LEU A 319 -20.27 -14.48 -47.34
N ARG A 320 -20.17 -15.20 -46.19
CA ARG A 320 -20.53 -16.61 -46.09
C ARG A 320 -22.00 -16.85 -46.45
N GLU A 321 -22.90 -16.01 -45.96
CA GLU A 321 -24.33 -16.07 -46.30
C GLU A 321 -24.58 -15.84 -47.80
N LYS A 322 -23.89 -14.88 -48.41
CA LYS A 322 -24.03 -14.56 -49.84
C LYS A 322 -23.58 -15.68 -50.77
N ILE A 323 -22.46 -16.33 -50.46
CA ILE A 323 -21.94 -17.41 -51.29
C ILE A 323 -22.68 -18.75 -51.07
N GLY A 324 -23.50 -18.82 -50.02
CA GLY A 324 -24.15 -20.03 -49.53
C GLY A 324 -23.16 -21.07 -49.01
N ASP A 325 -23.63 -22.00 -48.17
CA ASP A 325 -22.91 -23.25 -47.90
C ASP A 325 -22.98 -24.09 -49.19
N GLY A 326 -22.17 -23.75 -50.20
CA GLY A 326 -22.24 -24.42 -51.50
C GLY A 326 -22.14 -25.94 -51.37
N PHE A 327 -22.93 -26.67 -52.16
CA PHE A 327 -22.96 -28.13 -52.22
C PHE A 327 -21.55 -28.72 -52.12
N ASN A 328 -21.21 -29.28 -50.95
CA ASN A 328 -20.05 -30.13 -50.77
C ASN A 328 -20.55 -31.48 -50.25
N LEU A 329 -20.74 -32.41 -51.19
CA LEU A 329 -20.84 -33.84 -50.93
C LEU A 329 -19.44 -34.32 -50.57
N ASP A 330 -18.95 -34.03 -49.36
CA ASP A 330 -17.97 -34.91 -48.74
C ASP A 330 -17.91 -34.74 -47.22
N SER A 331 -17.73 -35.87 -46.56
CA SER A 331 -18.07 -36.12 -45.16
C SER A 331 -17.15 -35.40 -44.15
N ASN A 332 -17.64 -34.37 -43.43
CA ASN A 332 -17.32 -34.16 -42.00
C ASN A 332 -18.14 -33.04 -41.29
N LEU A 333 -19.47 -33.03 -41.46
CA LEU A 333 -20.33 -31.93 -40.97
C LEU A 333 -20.53 -31.86 -39.44
N LEU A 334 -19.95 -32.75 -38.64
CA LEU A 334 -20.26 -32.87 -37.20
C LEU A 334 -19.30 -32.15 -36.24
N LEU A 335 -18.12 -31.72 -36.68
CA LEU A 335 -17.13 -31.12 -35.77
C LEU A 335 -17.20 -29.58 -35.68
N TYR A 336 -17.71 -28.88 -36.71
CA TYR A 336 -17.70 -27.41 -36.74
C TYR A 336 -19.01 -26.75 -36.29
N ILE A 337 -20.11 -27.49 -36.19
CA ILE A 337 -21.38 -26.98 -35.65
C ILE A 337 -21.32 -26.91 -34.10
N GLY A 338 -20.46 -27.72 -33.46
CA GLY A 338 -20.29 -27.73 -32.01
C GLY A 338 -19.69 -26.45 -31.43
N ALA A 339 -18.71 -25.83 -32.08
CA ALA A 339 -18.02 -24.67 -31.52
C ALA A 339 -18.82 -23.35 -31.66
N GLY A 340 -19.46 -23.13 -32.81
CA GLY A 340 -20.25 -21.91 -33.05
C GLY A 340 -21.56 -21.87 -32.26
N VAL A 341 -22.25 -23.01 -32.13
CA VAL A 341 -23.50 -23.10 -31.35
C VAL A 341 -23.23 -23.01 -29.85
N ILE A 342 -22.09 -23.52 -29.35
CA ILE A 342 -21.72 -23.35 -27.94
C ILE A 342 -21.43 -21.87 -27.62
N ILE A 343 -20.77 -21.12 -28.50
CA ILE A 343 -20.49 -19.69 -28.26
C ILE A 343 -21.78 -18.86 -28.29
N VAL A 344 -22.69 -19.11 -29.24
CA VAL A 344 -24.00 -18.45 -29.27
C VAL A 344 -24.86 -18.86 -28.08
N LEU A 345 -24.84 -20.12 -27.64
CA LEU A 345 -25.57 -20.59 -26.45
C LEU A 345 -24.96 -20.07 -25.14
N VAL A 346 -23.65 -19.84 -25.06
CA VAL A 346 -23.01 -19.17 -23.93
C VAL A 346 -23.40 -17.70 -23.89
N ILE A 347 -23.41 -16.99 -25.04
CA ILE A 347 -23.84 -15.60 -25.12
C ILE A 347 -25.34 -15.46 -24.81
N VAL A 348 -26.19 -16.30 -25.40
CA VAL A 348 -27.64 -16.31 -25.17
C VAL A 348 -27.96 -16.80 -23.75
N GLY A 349 -27.21 -17.77 -23.22
CA GLY A 349 -27.33 -18.27 -21.84
C GLY A 349 -26.98 -17.20 -20.81
N ILE A 350 -25.91 -16.42 -21.04
CA ILE A 350 -25.52 -15.29 -20.19
C ILE A 350 -26.58 -14.17 -20.27
N VAL A 351 -27.14 -13.89 -21.45
CA VAL A 351 -28.18 -12.87 -21.63
C VAL A 351 -29.51 -13.28 -20.96
N ILE A 352 -29.92 -14.55 -21.07
CA ILE A 352 -31.15 -15.06 -20.44
C ILE A 352 -30.97 -15.19 -18.92
N TYR A 353 -29.80 -15.63 -18.44
CA TYR A 353 -29.50 -15.69 -17.00
C TYR A 353 -29.54 -14.28 -16.37
N ARG A 354 -28.90 -13.28 -17.00
CA ARG A 354 -28.96 -11.87 -16.56
C ARG A 354 -30.38 -11.28 -16.55
N LYS A 355 -31.26 -11.73 -17.45
CA LYS A 355 -32.66 -11.25 -17.51
C LYS A 355 -33.57 -11.92 -16.47
N LYS A 356 -33.15 -13.04 -15.87
CA LYS A 356 -33.93 -13.79 -14.87
C LYS A 356 -33.49 -13.51 -13.43
N THR A 357 -32.28 -13.00 -13.21
CA THR A 357 -31.74 -12.66 -11.87
C THR A 357 -31.83 -11.17 -11.52
N GLY A 358 -32.27 -10.33 -12.45
CA GLY A 358 -32.71 -8.98 -12.12
C GLY A 358 -34.23 -8.97 -12.06
N TRP A 359 -34.80 -8.73 -10.88
CA TRP A 359 -36.23 -8.76 -10.50
C TRP A 359 -36.70 -10.03 -9.80
N ASP A 360 -36.33 -10.16 -8.52
CA ASP A 360 -37.34 -10.18 -7.44
C ASP A 360 -36.60 -9.93 -6.11
N GLU A 361 -36.71 -8.72 -5.55
CA GLU A 361 -36.76 -8.43 -4.09
C GLU A 361 -37.30 -6.99 -3.91
N LEU A 362 -38.58 -6.81 -4.23
CA LEU A 362 -39.45 -6.06 -3.32
C LEU A 362 -39.92 -7.08 -2.29
N GLY A 363 -39.26 -7.06 -1.13
CA GLY A 363 -39.53 -7.87 0.05
C GLY A 363 -38.64 -7.40 1.18
#